data_AF-A0A519ER68-F1
#
_entry.id   AF-A0A519ER68-F1
#
_cell.length_a   1.000
_cell.length_b   1.000
_cell.length_c   1.000
_cell.angle_alpha   90.00
_cell.angle_beta   90.00
_cell.angle_gamma   90.00
#
_symmetry.space_group_name_H-M   'P 1'
#
loop_
_entity.id
_entity.type
_entity.pdbx_description
1 polymer ?
#
loop_
_entity_poly.entity_id
_entity_poly.type
_entity_poly.pdbx_seq_one_letter_code
_entity_poly.pdbx_strand_id
1 'polypeptide(L)'
;MTMLKDPSTKYRAFPVIDLPDRTWPSKTITAAPIWCSSDLRDGNQSLIEPMDAVKKLRFWKTLVQVGVKEIEASFPSASQTDFD
;
A
#
# COMPACT_ATOMS: atom_id res chain seq x y z
N MET A 1 -15.71 -6.57 30.84
CA MET A 1 -15.90 -7.47 29.67
C MET A 1 -15.07 -8.72 29.91
N THR A 2 -15.69 -9.88 30.03
CA THR A 2 -14.98 -11.15 30.19
C THR A 2 -14.31 -11.53 28.87
N MET A 3 -13.02 -11.89 28.90
CA MET A 3 -12.31 -12.45 27.75
C MET A 3 -13.03 -13.71 27.25
N LEU A 4 -13.09 -13.92 25.93
CA LEU A 4 -13.61 -15.17 25.36
C LEU A 4 -12.75 -16.35 25.81
N LYS A 5 -13.38 -17.49 26.10
CA LYS A 5 -12.67 -18.75 26.42
C LYS A 5 -11.84 -19.28 25.25
N ASP A 6 -12.31 -19.04 24.03
CA ASP A 6 -11.59 -19.33 22.80
C ASP A 6 -11.70 -18.15 21.83
N PRO A 7 -10.71 -17.23 21.82
CA PRO A 7 -10.70 -16.09 20.90
C PRO A 7 -10.61 -16.47 19.42
N SER A 8 -10.20 -17.70 19.07
CA SER A 8 -10.06 -18.14 17.69
C SER A 8 -11.41 -18.13 16.95
N THR A 9 -12.50 -18.41 17.68
CA THR A 9 -13.88 -18.40 17.16
C THR A 9 -14.34 -17.05 16.62
N LYS A 10 -13.64 -15.95 16.94
CA LYS A 10 -13.91 -14.62 16.35
C LYS A 10 -13.54 -14.55 14.87
N TYR A 11 -12.64 -15.42 14.41
CA TYR A 11 -12.08 -15.39 13.07
C TYR A 11 -12.57 -16.60 12.28
N ARG A 12 -12.85 -16.39 11.01
CA ARG A 12 -13.26 -17.45 10.08
C ARG A 12 -12.16 -17.67 9.07
N ALA A 13 -11.96 -18.91 8.64
CA ALA A 13 -11.04 -19.22 7.56
C ALA A 13 -11.46 -18.48 6.27
N PHE A 14 -10.46 -18.04 5.49
CA PHE A 14 -10.71 -17.45 4.18
C PHE A 14 -11.29 -18.53 3.24
N PRO A 15 -12.35 -18.23 2.46
CA PRO A 15 -12.96 -19.21 1.57
C PRO A 15 -12.01 -19.65 0.45
N VAL A 16 -12.14 -20.90 0.01
CA VAL A 16 -11.38 -21.41 -1.13
C VAL A 16 -11.85 -20.69 -2.40
N ILE A 17 -10.91 -20.14 -3.16
CA ILE A 17 -11.19 -19.55 -4.47
C ILE A 17 -11.19 -20.66 -5.52
N ASP A 18 -12.33 -20.90 -6.13
CA ASP A 18 -12.49 -21.85 -7.22
C ASP A 18 -12.00 -21.23 -8.54
N LEU A 19 -10.74 -21.50 -8.86
CA LEU A 19 -10.09 -21.09 -10.10
C LEU A 19 -9.27 -22.29 -10.63
N PRO A 20 -9.93 -23.31 -11.21
CA PRO A 20 -9.29 -24.57 -11.56
C PRO A 20 -8.27 -24.40 -12.70
N ASP A 21 -8.59 -23.55 -13.69
CA ASP A 21 -7.76 -23.30 -14.87
C ASP A 21 -6.76 -22.15 -14.69
N ARG A 22 -6.29 -21.93 -13.45
CA ARG A 22 -5.33 -20.86 -13.14
C ARG A 22 -4.01 -21.11 -13.88
N THR A 23 -3.53 -20.11 -14.61
CA THR A 23 -2.30 -20.25 -15.42
C THR A 23 -1.07 -19.62 -14.79
N TRP A 24 -1.22 -18.83 -13.72
CA TRP A 24 -0.09 -18.19 -13.06
C TRP A 24 0.96 -19.15 -12.49
N PRO A 25 0.65 -20.40 -12.04
CA PRO A 25 1.68 -21.30 -11.52
C PRO A 25 2.71 -21.77 -12.55
N SER A 26 2.36 -21.78 -13.84
CA SER A 26 3.25 -22.21 -14.93
C SER A 26 3.91 -21.06 -15.69
N LYS A 27 3.65 -19.80 -15.31
CA LYS A 27 4.19 -18.62 -15.97
C LYS A 27 5.39 -18.07 -15.21
N THR A 28 6.42 -17.66 -15.95
CA THR A 28 7.56 -16.91 -15.42
C THR A 28 7.41 -15.44 -15.81
N ILE A 29 7.72 -14.53 -14.89
CA ILE A 29 7.74 -13.08 -15.16
C ILE A 29 8.91 -12.79 -16.11
N THR A 30 8.65 -12.14 -17.24
CA THR A 30 9.65 -11.84 -18.29
C THR A 30 9.88 -10.35 -18.51
N ALA A 31 9.07 -9.48 -17.91
CA ALA A 31 9.18 -8.04 -18.02
C ALA A 31 8.82 -7.38 -16.68
N ALA A 32 9.36 -6.18 -16.45
CA ALA A 32 8.96 -5.38 -15.30
C ALA A 32 7.50 -4.91 -15.45
N PRO A 33 6.71 -4.90 -14.37
CA PRO A 33 5.41 -4.27 -14.39
C PRO A 33 5.54 -2.75 -14.41
N ILE A 34 4.41 -2.07 -14.61
CA ILE A 34 4.29 -0.66 -14.27
C ILE A 34 4.24 -0.56 -12.74
N TRP A 35 5.09 0.30 -12.17
CA TRP A 35 5.16 0.53 -10.73
C TRP A 35 4.41 1.79 -10.36
N CYS A 36 3.54 1.68 -9.36
CA CYS A 36 2.92 2.80 -8.67
C CYS A 36 3.38 2.80 -7.21
N SER A 37 4.02 3.88 -6.77
CA SER A 37 4.43 4.07 -5.38
C SER A 37 3.32 4.81 -4.62
N SER A 38 2.86 4.25 -3.50
CA SER A 38 1.86 4.85 -2.60
C SER A 38 2.47 5.44 -1.32
N ASP A 39 3.80 5.54 -1.28
CA ASP A 39 4.57 5.90 -0.10
C ASP A 39 4.18 7.26 0.51
N LEU A 40 3.88 8.25 -0.34
CA LEU A 40 3.56 9.61 0.10
C LEU A 40 2.12 9.77 0.63
N ARG A 41 1.24 8.81 0.36
CA ARG A 41 -0.15 8.80 0.83
C ARG A 41 -0.38 7.67 1.81
N ASP A 42 -0.43 6.43 1.34
CA ASP A 42 -0.75 5.24 2.15
C ASP A 42 0.36 4.93 3.17
N GLY A 43 1.61 5.04 2.73
CA GLY A 43 2.77 4.91 3.61
C GLY A 43 2.79 6.00 4.67
N ASN A 44 2.65 7.27 4.25
CA ASN A 44 2.63 8.43 5.13
C ASN A 44 1.53 8.35 6.21
N GLN A 45 0.32 7.88 5.85
CA GLN A 45 -0.80 7.74 6.78
C GLN A 45 -0.58 6.66 7.85
N SER A 46 0.33 5.72 7.59
CA SER A 46 0.66 4.63 8.52
C SER A 46 1.74 5.00 9.54
N LEU A 47 2.32 6.21 9.44
CA LEU A 47 3.36 6.68 10.36
C LEU A 47 2.78 7.23 11.65
N ILE A 48 3.44 6.97 12.79
CA ILE A 48 3.11 7.60 14.08
C ILE A 48 3.31 9.13 13.98
N GLU A 49 4.41 9.55 13.36
CA GLU A 49 4.71 10.94 13.04
C GLU A 49 4.70 11.10 11.51
N PRO A 50 3.65 11.69 10.93
CA PRO A 50 3.56 11.90 9.49
C PRO A 50 4.73 12.73 8.94
N MET A 51 5.03 12.53 7.66
CA MET A 51 6.01 13.32 6.94
C MET A 51 5.58 14.77 6.84
N ASP A 52 6.46 15.67 7.27
CA ASP A 52 6.41 17.08 6.91
C ASP A 52 6.74 17.30 5.42
N ALA A 53 6.53 18.51 4.93
CA ALA A 53 6.76 18.88 3.54
C ALA A 53 8.20 18.60 3.07
N VAL A 54 9.21 18.77 3.94
CA VAL A 54 10.62 18.54 3.60
C VAL A 54 10.88 17.05 3.39
N LYS A 55 10.36 16.19 4.27
CA LYS A 55 10.45 14.74 4.14
C LYS A 55 9.69 14.25 2.91
N LYS A 56 8.47 14.75 2.67
CA LYS A 56 7.68 14.41 1.47
C LYS A 56 8.43 14.78 0.18
N LEU A 57 8.95 16.00 0.07
CA LEU A 57 9.69 16.44 -1.11
C LEU A 57 10.98 15.64 -1.33
N ARG A 58 11.71 15.32 -0.25
CA ARG A 58 12.89 14.46 -0.33
C ARG A 58 12.51 13.09 -0.89
N PHE A 59 11.43 12.50 -0.40
CA PHE A 59 11.04 11.15 -0.81
C PHE A 59 10.48 11.12 -2.23
N TRP A 60 9.68 12.11 -2.63
CA TRP A 60 9.28 12.34 -4.02
C TRP A 60 10.49 12.36 -4.95
N LYS A 61 11.51 13.17 -4.65
CA LYS A 61 12.74 13.26 -5.45
C LYS A 61 13.46 11.92 -5.54
N THR A 62 13.52 11.16 -4.44
CA THR A 62 14.09 9.81 -4.44
C THR A 62 13.32 8.87 -5.37
N LEU A 63 11.99 8.84 -5.30
CA LEU A 63 11.16 7.98 -6.16
C LEU A 63 11.35 8.31 -7.65
N VAL A 64 11.40 9.61 -7.97
CA VAL A 64 11.70 10.09 -9.33
C VAL A 64 13.10 9.67 -9.76
N GLN A 65 14.11 9.77 -8.90
CA GLN A 65 15.49 9.37 -9.18
C GLN A 65 15.62 7.86 -9.40
N VAL A 66 14.87 7.04 -8.65
CA VAL A 66 14.79 5.58 -8.85
C VAL A 66 14.15 5.22 -10.20
N GLY A 67 13.31 6.11 -10.73
CA GLY A 67 12.67 5.96 -12.03
C GLY A 67 11.22 5.50 -11.97
N VAL A 68 10.58 5.56 -10.79
CA VAL A 68 9.13 5.31 -10.65
C VAL A 68 8.37 6.36 -11.46
N LYS A 69 7.36 5.91 -12.21
CA LYS A 69 6.61 6.76 -13.15
C LYS A 69 5.20 7.09 -12.68
N GLU A 70 4.64 6.27 -11.79
CA GLU A 70 3.35 6.52 -11.14
C GLU A 70 3.58 6.66 -9.64
N ILE A 71 3.16 7.79 -9.06
CA ILE A 71 3.32 8.08 -7.63
C ILE A 71 2.00 8.66 -7.12
N GLU A 72 1.38 8.00 -6.15
CA GLU A 72 0.23 8.52 -5.41
C GLU A 72 0.72 9.59 -4.42
N ALA A 73 0.54 10.85 -4.80
CA ALA A 73 1.15 11.97 -4.10
C ALA A 73 0.48 12.33 -2.76
N SER A 74 -0.85 12.27 -2.70
CA SER A 74 -1.60 12.78 -1.55
C SER A 74 -3.09 12.37 -1.56
N PHE A 75 -3.81 12.64 -0.47
CA PHE A 75 -5.27 12.58 -0.41
C PHE A 75 -5.87 13.98 -0.12
N PRO A 76 -5.97 14.85 -1.14
CA PRO A 76 -6.13 16.29 -0.96
C PRO A 76 -7.51 16.72 -0.43
N SER A 77 -8.56 15.90 -0.60
CA SER A 77 -9.88 16.23 -0.07
C SER A 77 -10.04 15.95 1.43
N ALA A 78 -9.09 15.24 2.05
CA ALA A 78 -9.17 14.80 3.44
C ALA A 78 -8.09 15.44 4.34
N SER A 79 -7.10 16.13 3.76
CA SER A 79 -5.97 16.72 4.50
C SER A 79 -5.53 18.02 3.83
N GLN A 80 -5.54 19.13 4.58
CA GLN A 80 -5.08 20.43 4.08
C GLN A 80 -3.59 20.39 3.74
N THR A 81 -2.77 19.70 4.55
CA THR A 81 -1.33 19.51 4.29
C THR A 81 -1.04 18.62 3.07
N ASP A 82 -2.03 17.85 2.61
CA ASP A 82 -1.95 17.04 1.38
C ASP A 82 -2.48 17.81 0.17
N PHE A 83 -3.30 18.83 0.42
CA PHE A 83 -3.80 19.75 -0.58
C PHE A 83 -2.76 20.82 -0.94
N ASP A 84 -2.07 21.35 0.07
CA ASP A 84 -1.00 22.35 -0.05
C ASP A 84 0.33 21.75 -0.56
#